data_AF-A0A833FJK4-F1
#
_entry.id   AF-A0A833FJK4-F1
#
_cell.length_a   1.000
_cell.length_b   1.000
_cell.length_c   1.000
_cell.angle_alpha   90.00
_cell.angle_beta   90.00
_cell.angle_gamma   90.00
#
_symmetry.space_group_name_H-M   'P 1'
#
loop_
_entity.id
_entity.type
_entity.pdbx_description
1 polymer ?
#
loop_
_entity_poly.entity_id
_entity_poly.type
_entity_poly.pdbx_seq_one_letter_code
_entity_poly.pdbx_strand_id
1 'polypeptide(L)'
;MPEKDNSNSNPHLQQNPTIRDLLHACEPVIQNVQTIMANPAVQAEMQRATREEYYKKVKAYEDQAFNLTNKEIEDLIWSIHIGKNTFEDLKQVMPSINSATICKYLLDEPELRFKSEGLLGGMSKLASLNSKRSYYFQMDKIPTGFYAPYEFDPTDTFMLTIPAENMIHQLEKERHLQELAEKSLAIAEESLRESKQSTKYAEYAMYAAIVSIITGILIAAIQAYLN
;
A
#
# COMPACT_ATOMS: atom_id res chain seq x y z
N MET A 1 78.33 -62.87 10.11
CA MET A 1 77.48 -64.09 10.15
C MET A 1 77.54 -64.64 11.56
N PRO A 2 76.44 -65.09 12.19
CA PRO A 2 74.99 -64.86 11.91
C PRO A 2 74.46 -63.59 12.66
N GLU A 3 73.29 -62.97 12.39
CA GLU A 3 71.89 -63.38 12.71
C GLU A 3 71.68 -63.74 14.20
N LYS A 4 70.65 -63.30 14.95
CA LYS A 4 69.30 -62.72 14.70
C LYS A 4 68.84 -61.99 16.00
N ASP A 5 67.67 -61.37 16.22
CA ASP A 5 66.38 -61.12 15.51
C ASP A 5 65.77 -59.82 16.16
N ASN A 6 65.25 -58.80 15.43
CA ASN A 6 63.86 -58.55 14.99
C ASN A 6 62.94 -57.71 15.92
N SER A 7 62.05 -56.90 15.29
CA SER A 7 60.86 -56.21 15.86
C SER A 7 61.11 -55.14 16.96
N ASN A 8 60.67 -53.88 16.82
CA ASN A 8 59.25 -53.56 16.64
C ASN A 8 58.95 -52.21 15.95
N SER A 9 57.77 -52.21 15.34
CA SER A 9 57.05 -51.19 14.57
C SER A 9 56.75 -49.86 15.29
N ASN A 10 56.83 -48.75 14.54
CA ASN A 10 55.75 -47.77 14.23
C ASN A 10 54.50 -47.64 15.15
N PRO A 11 53.75 -46.52 15.10
CA PRO A 11 54.13 -45.11 14.92
C PRO A 11 53.44 -44.16 15.94
N HIS A 12 53.80 -42.86 15.94
CA HIS A 12 52.94 -41.83 16.51
C HIS A 12 51.68 -41.63 15.62
N LEU A 13 50.57 -42.27 15.97
CA LEU A 13 49.24 -41.85 15.49
C LEU A 13 48.52 -41.09 16.61
N GLN A 14 48.34 -39.78 16.43
CA GLN A 14 47.35 -39.04 17.21
C GLN A 14 45.97 -39.57 16.81
N GLN A 15 45.28 -40.23 17.76
CA GLN A 15 43.89 -40.60 17.58
C GLN A 15 43.06 -39.32 17.61
N ASN A 16 42.47 -38.96 16.46
CA ASN A 16 41.44 -37.91 16.42
C ASN A 16 40.25 -38.40 17.25
N PRO A 17 39.74 -37.62 18.22
CA PRO A 17 38.62 -38.05 19.06
C PRO A 17 37.38 -38.31 18.21
N THR A 18 36.70 -39.42 18.48
CA THR A 18 35.49 -39.79 17.75
C THR A 18 34.37 -38.81 18.12
N ILE A 19 33.39 -38.61 17.23
CA ILE A 19 32.21 -37.78 17.51
C ILE A 19 31.48 -38.22 18.80
N ARG A 20 31.51 -39.53 19.13
CA ARG A 20 31.00 -40.07 20.40
C ARG A 20 31.78 -39.60 21.63
N ASP A 21 33.09 -39.49 21.54
CA ASP A 21 33.96 -39.10 22.66
C ASP A 21 33.76 -37.60 22.98
N LEU A 22 33.57 -36.79 21.94
CA LEU A 22 33.17 -35.39 22.07
C LEU A 22 31.75 -35.24 22.64
N LEU A 23 30.80 -36.08 22.22
CA LEU A 23 29.44 -36.09 22.80
C LEU A 23 29.44 -36.43 24.29
N HIS A 24 30.14 -37.48 24.71
CA HIS A 24 30.27 -37.84 26.13
C HIS A 24 30.99 -36.75 26.96
N ALA A 25 32.01 -36.09 26.40
CA ALA A 25 32.67 -34.96 27.06
C ALA A 25 31.73 -33.76 27.26
N CYS A 26 30.72 -33.58 26.38
CA CYS A 26 29.74 -32.51 26.47
C CYS A 26 28.51 -32.83 27.35
N GLU A 27 28.20 -34.10 27.65
CA GLU A 27 27.07 -34.50 28.50
C GLU A 27 26.96 -33.73 29.83
N PRO A 28 28.02 -33.59 30.67
CA PRO A 28 27.90 -32.85 31.93
C PRO A 28 27.64 -31.35 31.73
N VAL A 29 28.12 -30.78 30.63
CA VAL A 29 27.84 -29.37 30.27
C VAL A 29 26.37 -29.22 29.87
N ILE A 30 25.85 -30.16 29.06
CA ILE A 30 24.44 -30.17 28.62
C ILE A 30 23.50 -30.33 29.82
N GLN A 31 23.79 -31.24 30.76
CA GLN A 31 22.98 -31.44 31.97
C GLN A 31 22.99 -30.21 32.90
N ASN A 32 24.14 -29.54 33.05
CA ASN A 32 24.24 -28.30 33.82
C ASN A 32 23.44 -27.16 33.18
N VAL A 33 23.51 -27.00 31.85
CA VAL A 33 22.70 -26.02 31.10
C VAL A 33 21.21 -26.32 31.24
N GLN A 34 20.79 -27.57 31.12
CA GLN A 34 19.39 -27.98 31.32
C GLN A 34 18.90 -27.67 32.75
N THR A 35 19.73 -27.92 33.76
CA THR A 35 19.39 -27.62 35.17
C THR A 35 19.26 -26.12 35.43
N ILE A 36 20.13 -25.30 34.83
CA ILE A 36 20.04 -23.84 34.90
C ILE A 36 18.77 -23.33 34.19
N MET A 37 18.45 -23.85 32.99
CA MET A 37 17.22 -23.51 32.27
C MET A 37 15.95 -24.07 32.91
N ALA A 38 16.05 -25.06 33.80
CA ALA A 38 14.93 -25.56 34.61
C ALA A 38 14.62 -24.68 35.83
N ASN A 39 15.49 -23.73 36.19
CA ASN A 39 15.28 -22.85 37.34
C ASN A 39 14.15 -21.83 37.07
N PRO A 40 13.09 -21.76 37.90
CA PRO A 40 11.97 -20.83 37.70
C PRO A 40 12.37 -19.35 37.58
N ALA A 41 13.42 -18.91 38.28
CA ALA A 41 13.90 -17.53 38.19
C ALA A 41 14.57 -17.24 36.83
N VAL A 42 15.33 -18.21 36.31
CA VAL A 42 15.95 -18.13 34.97
C VAL A 42 14.89 -18.19 33.88
N GLN A 43 13.87 -19.04 34.03
CA GLN A 43 12.74 -19.11 33.10
C GLN A 43 11.93 -17.81 33.08
N ALA A 44 11.65 -17.22 34.24
CA ALA A 44 10.94 -15.94 34.32
C ALA A 44 11.71 -14.81 33.62
N GLU A 45 13.04 -14.74 33.81
CA GLU A 45 13.87 -13.72 33.17
C GLU A 45 14.00 -13.95 31.65
N MET A 46 14.14 -15.20 31.21
CA MET A 46 14.12 -15.55 29.79
C MET A 46 12.78 -15.20 29.12
N GLN A 47 11.65 -15.40 29.83
CA GLN A 47 10.33 -14.98 29.34
C GLN A 47 10.19 -13.45 29.26
N ARG A 48 10.74 -12.70 30.22
CA ARG A 48 10.79 -11.22 30.17
C ARG A 48 11.60 -10.75 28.97
N ALA A 49 12.84 -11.23 28.81
CA ALA A 49 13.70 -10.89 27.68
C ALA A 49 13.02 -11.20 26.32
N THR A 50 12.38 -12.36 26.20
CA THR A 50 11.62 -12.75 25.00
C THR A 50 10.44 -11.79 24.73
N ARG A 51 9.72 -11.39 25.77
CA ARG A 51 8.58 -10.45 25.69
C ARG A 51 9.05 -9.03 25.31
N GLU A 52 10.16 -8.56 25.87
CA GLU A 52 10.77 -7.27 25.53
C GLU A 52 11.31 -7.24 24.10
N GLU A 53 12.00 -8.29 23.65
CA GLU A 53 12.46 -8.42 22.26
C GLU A 53 11.28 -8.43 21.28
N TYR A 54 10.18 -9.12 21.64
CA TYR A 54 8.94 -9.10 20.86
C TYR A 54 8.35 -7.69 20.73
N TYR A 55 8.16 -6.96 21.84
CA TYR A 55 7.61 -5.60 21.75
C TYR A 55 8.55 -4.63 21.03
N LYS A 56 9.87 -4.82 21.14
CA LYS A 56 10.85 -4.08 20.33
C LYS A 56 10.68 -4.34 18.83
N LYS A 57 10.40 -5.59 18.42
CA LYS A 57 10.10 -5.95 17.02
C LYS A 57 8.77 -5.37 16.54
N VAL A 58 7.71 -5.44 17.35
CA VAL A 58 6.41 -4.82 17.03
C VAL A 58 6.56 -3.31 16.83
N LYS A 59 7.23 -2.61 17.75
CA LYS A 59 7.49 -1.18 17.60
C LYS A 59 8.33 -0.85 16.36
N ALA A 60 9.41 -1.59 16.12
CA ALA A 60 10.26 -1.39 14.94
C ALA A 60 9.56 -1.72 13.61
N TYR A 61 8.44 -2.45 13.65
CA TYR A 61 7.54 -2.66 12.52
C TYR A 61 6.55 -1.49 12.37
N GLU A 62 5.93 -1.03 13.47
CA GLU A 62 5.07 0.17 13.47
C GLU A 62 5.81 1.43 12.99
N ASP A 63 7.09 1.58 13.36
CA ASP A 63 7.97 2.68 12.92
C ASP A 63 8.25 2.67 11.39
N GLN A 64 7.91 1.58 10.67
CA GLN A 64 7.99 1.50 9.19
C GLN A 64 6.71 2.02 8.50
N ALA A 65 5.64 2.29 9.25
CA ALA A 65 4.38 2.77 8.70
C ALA A 65 4.43 4.28 8.44
N PHE A 66 4.26 4.70 7.18
CA PHE A 66 4.18 6.11 6.81
C PHE A 66 2.73 6.62 6.76
N ASN A 67 2.52 7.89 6.41
CA ASN A 67 1.18 8.44 6.14
C ASN A 67 0.95 8.44 4.64
N LEU A 68 -0.17 7.89 4.20
CA LEU A 68 -0.68 8.06 2.85
C LEU A 68 -1.30 9.45 2.68
N THR A 69 -1.13 10.04 1.51
CA THR A 69 -1.89 11.22 1.06
C THR A 69 -3.32 10.85 0.71
N ASN A 70 -4.23 11.83 0.66
CA ASN A 70 -5.62 11.60 0.23
C ASN A 70 -5.68 10.92 -1.14
N LYS A 71 -4.85 11.35 -2.09
CA LYS A 71 -4.80 10.76 -3.43
C LYS A 71 -4.40 9.28 -3.38
N GLU A 72 -3.35 8.93 -2.65
CA GLU A 72 -2.94 7.52 -2.50
C GLU A 72 -4.04 6.68 -1.83
N ILE A 73 -4.76 7.24 -0.86
CA ILE A 73 -5.94 6.60 -0.24
C ILE A 73 -7.05 6.39 -1.28
N GLU A 74 -7.37 7.41 -2.08
CA GLU A 74 -8.39 7.36 -3.14
C GLU A 74 -8.03 6.36 -4.24
N ASP A 75 -6.77 6.34 -4.71
CA ASP A 75 -6.26 5.39 -5.71
C ASP A 75 -6.36 3.93 -5.21
N LEU A 76 -6.05 3.67 -3.94
CA LEU A 76 -6.18 2.33 -3.31
C LEU A 76 -7.65 1.93 -3.09
N ILE A 77 -8.48 2.86 -2.61
CA ILE A 77 -9.94 2.63 -2.44
C ILE A 77 -10.57 2.29 -3.79
N TRP A 78 -10.19 3.03 -4.86
CA TRP A 78 -10.65 2.77 -6.22
C TRP A 78 -10.19 1.41 -6.74
N SER A 79 -8.95 1.00 -6.47
CA SER A 79 -8.43 -0.34 -6.83
C SER A 79 -9.30 -1.46 -6.25
N ILE A 80 -9.58 -1.40 -4.94
CA ILE A 80 -10.41 -2.40 -4.26
C ILE A 80 -11.83 -2.37 -4.83
N HIS A 81 -12.39 -1.18 -5.08
CA HIS A 81 -13.74 -1.02 -5.66
C HIS A 81 -13.87 -1.67 -7.05
N ILE A 82 -12.85 -1.60 -7.91
CA ILE A 82 -12.84 -2.27 -9.22
C ILE A 82 -12.46 -3.77 -9.16
N GLY A 83 -12.38 -4.36 -7.96
CA GLY A 83 -12.07 -5.77 -7.75
C GLY A 83 -10.58 -6.14 -7.77
N LYS A 84 -9.68 -5.14 -7.75
CA LYS A 84 -8.23 -5.32 -7.59
C LYS A 84 -7.86 -5.14 -6.12
N ASN A 85 -8.14 -6.18 -5.34
CA ASN A 85 -8.19 -6.11 -3.88
C ASN A 85 -7.19 -7.02 -3.15
N THR A 86 -6.21 -7.60 -3.84
CA THR A 86 -5.11 -8.35 -3.20
C THR A 86 -3.98 -7.42 -2.76
N PHE A 87 -3.14 -7.83 -1.81
CA PHE A 87 -1.94 -7.05 -1.46
C PHE A 87 -0.97 -6.86 -2.64
N GLU A 88 -0.92 -7.82 -3.56
CA GLU A 88 -0.19 -7.68 -4.83
C GLU A 88 -0.77 -6.56 -5.71
N ASP A 89 -2.09 -6.49 -5.86
CA ASP A 89 -2.76 -5.39 -6.59
C ASP A 89 -2.45 -4.02 -5.96
N LEU A 90 -2.53 -3.92 -4.62
CA LEU A 90 -2.23 -2.67 -3.92
C LEU A 90 -0.77 -2.23 -4.16
N LYS A 91 0.17 -3.16 -4.28
CA LYS A 91 1.57 -2.87 -4.68
C LYS A 91 1.73 -2.49 -6.14
N GLN A 92 0.87 -2.96 -7.05
CA GLN A 92 0.87 -2.49 -8.44
C GLN A 92 0.40 -1.02 -8.54
N VAL A 93 -0.58 -0.64 -7.72
CA VAL A 93 -1.07 0.76 -7.63
C VAL A 93 -0.05 1.65 -6.93
N MET A 94 0.51 1.18 -5.82
CA MET A 94 1.44 1.96 -5.00
C MET A 94 2.67 1.12 -4.58
N PRO A 95 3.75 1.06 -5.38
CA PRO A 95 4.91 0.20 -5.13
C PRO A 95 5.67 0.47 -3.82
N SER A 96 5.47 1.64 -3.20
CA SER A 96 6.02 1.99 -1.88
C SER A 96 5.28 1.37 -0.70
N ILE A 97 4.10 0.76 -0.92
CA ILE A 97 3.24 0.29 0.17
C ILE A 97 3.82 -0.94 0.88
N ASN A 98 3.86 -0.86 2.21
CA ASN A 98 4.30 -1.94 3.09
C ASN A 98 3.18 -2.36 4.04
N SER A 99 3.33 -3.54 4.65
CA SER A 99 2.30 -4.12 5.51
C SER A 99 2.01 -3.24 6.73
N ALA A 100 3.04 -2.62 7.32
CA ALA A 100 2.89 -1.70 8.45
C ALA A 100 2.00 -0.51 8.10
N THR A 101 2.12 0.02 6.88
CA THR A 101 1.28 1.10 6.36
C THR A 101 -0.14 0.62 6.08
N ILE A 102 -0.36 -0.58 5.52
CA ILE A 102 -1.73 -1.14 5.38
C ILE A 102 -2.40 -1.34 6.75
N CYS A 103 -1.71 -1.98 7.71
CA CYS A 103 -2.19 -2.14 9.09
C CYS A 103 -2.59 -0.82 9.75
N LYS A 104 -2.09 0.32 9.26
CA LYS A 104 -2.42 1.64 9.81
C LYS A 104 -3.78 2.18 9.37
N TYR A 105 -4.31 1.71 8.24
CA TYR A 105 -5.61 2.09 7.67
C TYR A 105 -6.63 0.93 7.67
N LEU A 106 -6.21 -0.23 8.19
CA LEU A 106 -7.01 -1.44 8.35
C LEU A 106 -7.83 -1.39 9.64
N LEU A 107 -9.12 -1.73 9.55
CA LEU A 107 -10.05 -1.83 10.68
C LEU A 107 -9.71 -3.02 11.59
N ASP A 108 -9.25 -4.13 11.00
CA ASP A 108 -8.81 -5.33 11.70
C ASP A 108 -7.38 -5.16 12.24
N GLU A 109 -7.23 -5.08 13.56
CA GLU A 109 -5.92 -5.00 14.22
C GLU A 109 -5.34 -6.41 14.47
N PRO A 110 -4.08 -6.70 14.08
CA PRO A 110 -3.44 -7.98 14.37
C PRO A 110 -3.24 -8.17 15.88
N GLU A 111 -3.42 -9.40 16.36
CA GLU A 111 -3.29 -9.71 17.78
C GLU A 111 -1.85 -9.58 18.29
N LEU A 112 -1.67 -9.28 19.58
CA LEU A 112 -0.36 -9.36 20.23
C LEU A 112 -0.12 -10.79 20.75
N ARG A 113 0.98 -11.43 20.31
CA ARG A 113 1.35 -12.81 20.73
C ARG A 113 1.44 -12.95 22.25
N PHE A 114 1.97 -11.92 22.90
CA PHE A 114 1.93 -11.78 24.35
C PHE A 114 0.84 -10.79 24.71
N LYS A 115 -0.24 -11.29 25.32
CA LYS A 115 -1.22 -10.44 26.00
C LYS A 115 -0.50 -9.75 27.15
N SER A 116 -0.47 -8.43 27.15
CA SER A 116 0.13 -7.65 28.23
C SER A 116 -0.69 -7.82 29.50
N GLU A 117 -0.14 -8.54 30.48
CA GLU A 117 -0.73 -8.71 31.80
C GLU A 117 -0.65 -7.39 32.58
N GLY A 118 -1.67 -6.53 32.40
CA GLY A 118 -1.80 -5.28 33.12
C GLY A 118 -2.90 -4.38 32.52
N LEU A 119 -3.53 -3.56 33.37
CA LEU A 119 -4.56 -2.59 32.98
C LEU A 119 -4.13 -1.67 31.81
N LEU A 120 -2.84 -1.38 31.69
CA LEU A 120 -2.25 -0.59 30.60
C LEU A 120 -2.44 -1.22 29.20
N GLY A 121 -2.55 -2.54 29.11
CA GLY A 121 -2.79 -3.24 27.84
C GLY A 121 -4.12 -2.87 27.18
N GLY A 122 -5.18 -2.76 27.99
CA GLY A 122 -6.48 -2.28 27.54
C GLY A 122 -6.49 -0.77 27.26
N MET A 123 -5.65 0.01 27.96
CA MET A 123 -5.60 1.45 27.79
C MET A 123 -5.00 1.89 26.45
N SER A 124 -4.16 1.08 25.79
CA SER A 124 -3.70 1.39 24.42
C SER A 124 -4.85 1.33 23.40
N LYS A 125 -5.72 0.30 23.48
CA LYS A 125 -6.96 0.23 22.68
C LYS A 125 -7.94 1.37 23.00
N LEU A 126 -8.08 1.74 24.28
CA LEU A 126 -8.92 2.88 24.69
C LEU A 126 -8.36 4.26 24.25
N ALA A 127 -7.04 4.41 24.18
CA ALA A 127 -6.41 5.62 23.64
C ALA A 127 -6.60 5.73 22.11
N SER A 128 -6.52 4.59 21.39
CA SER A 128 -6.82 4.51 19.95
C SER A 128 -8.26 4.98 19.64
N LEU A 129 -9.25 4.59 20.45
CA LEU A 129 -10.67 4.96 20.28
C LEU A 129 -10.95 6.48 20.33
N ASN A 130 -10.09 7.27 20.97
CA ASN A 130 -10.18 8.74 20.98
C ASN A 130 -9.37 9.42 19.87
N SER A 131 -8.55 8.66 19.12
CA SER A 131 -7.94 9.16 17.90
C SER A 131 -8.93 9.02 16.75
N LYS A 132 -9.16 10.10 16.00
CA LYS A 132 -10.02 10.10 14.81
C LYS A 132 -9.30 9.44 13.62
N ARG A 133 -8.92 8.18 13.79
CA ARG A 133 -8.22 7.36 12.79
C ARG A 133 -9.22 6.90 11.76
N SER A 134 -9.01 7.30 10.50
CA SER A 134 -9.82 6.81 9.39
C SER A 134 -9.38 5.40 9.01
N TYR A 135 -10.27 4.43 9.23
CA TYR A 135 -10.12 3.07 8.72
C TYR A 135 -10.83 2.97 7.37
N TYR A 136 -10.08 2.71 6.31
CA TYR A 136 -10.59 2.64 4.93
C TYR A 136 -10.71 1.19 4.42
N PHE A 137 -9.92 0.30 5.00
CA PHE A 137 -9.82 -1.09 4.59
C PHE A 137 -10.21 -2.02 5.74
N GLN A 138 -10.70 -3.21 5.40
CA GLN A 138 -10.90 -4.34 6.31
C GLN A 138 -10.47 -5.62 5.60
N MET A 139 -10.13 -6.68 6.33
CA MET A 139 -9.81 -7.98 5.73
C MET A 139 -11.08 -8.62 5.18
N ASP A 140 -11.03 -9.12 3.95
CA ASP A 140 -12.09 -9.99 3.42
C ASP A 140 -12.14 -11.31 4.21
N LYS A 141 -10.96 -11.85 4.52
CA LYS A 141 -10.79 -13.02 5.37
C LYS A 141 -9.59 -12.83 6.30
N ILE A 142 -9.82 -12.88 7.60
CA ILE A 142 -8.74 -12.78 8.60
C ILE A 142 -7.81 -14.01 8.47
N PRO A 143 -6.49 -13.82 8.24
CA PRO A 143 -5.54 -14.91 8.10
C PRO A 143 -5.34 -15.72 9.40
N THR A 144 -5.02 -17.02 9.26
CA THR A 144 -4.70 -17.85 10.42
C THR A 144 -3.35 -17.46 10.97
N GLY A 145 -3.31 -16.97 12.22
CA GLY A 145 -2.07 -16.46 12.84
C GLY A 145 -1.81 -14.98 12.59
N PHE A 146 -2.87 -14.18 12.36
CA PHE A 146 -2.85 -12.72 12.27
C PHE A 146 -2.36 -12.04 13.57
N TYR A 147 -1.05 -12.11 13.80
CA TYR A 147 -0.34 -11.60 14.96
C TYR A 147 0.71 -10.56 14.57
N ALA A 148 0.80 -9.47 15.32
CA ALA A 148 1.83 -8.44 15.08
C ALA A 148 3.25 -8.97 15.40
N PRO A 149 4.29 -8.56 14.64
CA PRO A 149 4.21 -7.91 13.34
C PRO A 149 3.69 -8.89 12.27
N TYR A 150 2.74 -8.45 11.45
CA TYR A 150 2.10 -9.28 10.41
C TYR A 150 2.44 -8.72 9.03
N GLU A 151 3.22 -9.46 8.24
CA GLU A 151 3.42 -9.15 6.83
C GLU A 151 2.28 -9.76 6.01
N PHE A 152 1.65 -8.98 5.12
CA PHE A 152 0.59 -9.51 4.25
C PHE A 152 1.19 -10.39 3.16
N ASP A 153 0.57 -11.55 2.95
CA ASP A 153 0.85 -12.40 1.79
C ASP A 153 0.35 -11.70 0.51
N PRO A 154 0.96 -11.92 -0.67
CA PRO A 154 0.51 -11.31 -1.92
C PRO A 154 -0.98 -11.57 -2.22
N THR A 155 -1.50 -12.70 -1.76
CA THR A 155 -2.88 -13.16 -1.93
C THR A 155 -3.85 -12.68 -0.84
N ASP A 156 -3.40 -11.97 0.20
CA ASP A 156 -4.29 -11.45 1.24
C ASP A 156 -5.24 -10.41 0.63
N THR A 157 -6.55 -10.62 0.84
CA THR A 157 -7.63 -9.82 0.22
C THR A 157 -8.26 -8.81 1.19
N PHE A 158 -8.55 -7.63 0.65
CA PHE A 158 -9.16 -6.52 1.38
C PHE A 158 -10.57 -6.21 0.87
N MET A 159 -11.39 -5.63 1.74
CA MET A 159 -12.65 -4.97 1.41
C MET A 159 -12.59 -3.51 1.85
N LEU A 160 -13.50 -2.68 1.31
CA LEU A 160 -13.70 -1.33 1.80
C LEU A 160 -14.51 -1.32 3.10
N THR A 161 -14.26 -0.33 3.94
CA THR A 161 -15.14 0.02 5.06
C THR A 161 -16.27 0.95 4.58
N ILE A 162 -17.37 1.03 5.31
CA ILE A 162 -18.51 1.93 4.99
C ILE A 162 -18.05 3.40 4.75
N PRO A 163 -17.12 3.99 5.54
CA PRO A 163 -16.56 5.31 5.22
C PRO A 163 -15.87 5.39 3.85
N ALA A 164 -15.13 4.35 3.43
CA ALA A 164 -14.47 4.31 2.12
C ALA A 164 -15.46 4.10 0.96
N GLU A 165 -16.51 3.29 1.15
CA GLU A 165 -17.61 3.16 0.17
C GLU A 165 -18.32 4.51 -0.03
N ASN A 166 -18.55 5.27 1.05
CA ASN A 166 -19.10 6.63 0.94
C ASN A 166 -18.16 7.61 0.23
N MET A 167 -16.84 7.39 0.26
CA MET A 167 -15.90 8.17 -0.55
C MET A 167 -16.00 7.83 -2.04
N ILE A 168 -16.18 6.56 -2.41
CA ILE A 168 -16.42 6.18 -3.82
C ILE A 168 -17.56 7.00 -4.44
N HIS A 169 -18.71 7.09 -3.78
CA HIS A 169 -19.84 7.87 -4.28
C HIS A 169 -19.55 9.38 -4.44
N GLN A 170 -18.62 9.94 -3.66
CA GLN A 170 -18.16 11.32 -3.83
C GLN A 170 -17.22 11.42 -5.04
N LEU A 171 -16.23 10.53 -5.16
CA LEU A 171 -15.28 10.46 -6.27
C LEU A 171 -15.99 10.23 -7.62
N GLU A 172 -16.99 9.34 -7.67
CA GLU A 172 -17.82 9.11 -8.86
C GLU A 172 -18.55 10.37 -9.31
N LYS A 173 -19.15 11.10 -8.36
CA LYS A 173 -19.86 12.36 -8.61
C LYS A 173 -18.91 13.46 -9.09
N GLU A 174 -17.74 13.58 -8.46
CA GLU A 174 -16.71 14.56 -8.86
C GLU A 174 -16.17 14.26 -10.25
N ARG A 175 -15.85 12.99 -10.55
CA ARG A 175 -15.41 12.54 -11.88
C ARG A 175 -16.47 12.80 -12.96
N HIS A 176 -17.75 12.54 -12.67
CA HIS A 176 -18.84 12.82 -13.60
C HIS A 176 -19.04 14.34 -13.81
N LEU A 177 -18.91 15.16 -12.76
CA LEU A 177 -18.94 16.62 -12.89
C LEU A 177 -17.76 17.15 -13.70
N GLN A 178 -16.56 16.58 -13.52
CA GLN A 178 -15.39 16.92 -14.32
C GLN A 178 -15.59 16.54 -15.80
N GLU A 179 -16.09 15.34 -16.09
CA GLU A 179 -16.40 14.91 -17.47
C GLU A 179 -17.45 15.83 -18.13
N LEU A 180 -18.47 16.25 -17.40
CA LEU A 180 -19.44 17.23 -17.88
C LEU A 180 -18.81 18.62 -18.10
N ALA A 181 -17.90 19.07 -17.23
CA ALA A 181 -17.21 20.34 -17.38
C ALA A 181 -16.27 20.33 -18.61
N GLU A 182 -15.51 19.25 -18.81
CA GLU A 182 -14.63 19.05 -19.97
C GLU A 182 -15.43 19.03 -21.28
N LYS A 183 -16.54 18.29 -21.34
CA LYS A 183 -17.46 18.30 -22.50
C LYS A 183 -18.09 19.67 -22.74
N SER A 184 -18.50 20.37 -21.68
CA SER A 184 -19.07 21.71 -21.79
C SER A 184 -18.05 22.73 -22.30
N LEU A 185 -16.79 22.61 -21.87
CA LEU A 185 -15.68 23.44 -22.34
C LEU A 185 -15.39 23.16 -23.81
N ALA A 186 -15.31 21.89 -24.22
CA ALA A 186 -15.13 21.51 -25.63
C ALA A 186 -16.27 22.06 -26.53
N ILE A 187 -17.53 21.95 -26.11
CA ILE A 187 -18.69 22.49 -26.82
C ILE A 187 -18.63 24.03 -26.88
N ALA A 188 -18.18 24.70 -25.81
CA ALA A 188 -18.02 26.15 -25.80
C ALA A 188 -16.89 26.63 -26.73
N GLU A 189 -15.77 25.90 -26.79
CA GLU A 189 -14.67 26.16 -27.72
C GLU A 189 -15.09 25.95 -29.18
N GLU A 190 -15.85 24.89 -29.47
CA GLU A 190 -16.41 24.62 -30.80
C GLU A 190 -17.42 25.70 -31.21
N SER A 191 -18.36 26.05 -30.33
CA SER A 191 -19.33 27.13 -30.55
C SER A 191 -18.64 28.49 -30.78
N LEU A 192 -17.56 28.77 -30.04
CA LEU A 192 -16.75 29.97 -30.22
C LEU A 192 -16.01 29.97 -31.56
N ARG A 193 -15.54 28.81 -32.03
CA ARG A 193 -14.89 28.63 -33.34
C ARG A 193 -15.88 28.85 -34.48
N GLU A 194 -17.07 28.27 -34.40
CA GLU A 194 -18.15 28.44 -35.38
C GLU A 194 -18.65 29.89 -35.42
N SER A 195 -18.86 30.51 -34.25
CA SER A 195 -19.23 31.92 -34.14
C SER A 195 -18.19 32.84 -34.82
N LYS A 196 -16.89 32.61 -34.57
CA LYS A 196 -15.78 33.34 -35.25
C LYS A 196 -15.69 33.10 -36.76
N GLN A 197 -16.26 32.02 -37.29
CA GLN A 197 -16.37 31.79 -38.74
C GLN A 197 -17.62 32.49 -39.29
N SER A 198 -18.76 32.34 -38.62
CA SER A 198 -20.02 32.98 -38.98
C SER A 198 -19.92 34.51 -39.03
N THR A 199 -19.23 35.15 -38.08
CA THR A 199 -19.00 36.60 -38.12
C THR A 199 -18.21 37.05 -39.35
N LYS A 200 -17.21 36.27 -39.80
CA LYS A 200 -16.48 36.57 -41.06
C LYS A 200 -17.39 36.42 -42.28
N TYR A 201 -18.21 35.38 -42.33
CA TYR A 201 -19.18 35.21 -43.43
C TYR A 201 -20.23 36.32 -43.45
N ALA A 202 -20.71 36.76 -42.28
CA ALA A 202 -21.62 37.89 -42.14
C ALA A 202 -20.98 39.21 -42.59
N GLU A 203 -19.70 39.45 -42.28
CA GLU A 203 -18.93 40.60 -42.74
C GLU A 203 -18.83 40.61 -44.28
N TYR A 204 -18.47 39.49 -44.92
CA TYR A 204 -18.47 39.39 -46.38
C TYR A 204 -19.86 39.58 -47.00
N ALA A 205 -20.91 39.02 -46.39
CA ALA A 205 -22.28 39.19 -46.86
C ALA A 205 -22.76 40.65 -46.77
N MET A 206 -22.37 41.38 -45.71
CA MET A 206 -22.63 42.81 -45.55
C MET A 206 -21.96 43.62 -46.67
N TYR A 207 -20.69 43.36 -46.99
CA TYR A 207 -20.01 44.01 -48.12
C TYR A 207 -20.71 43.72 -49.46
N ALA A 208 -21.09 42.46 -49.71
CA ALA A 208 -21.82 42.09 -50.92
C ALA A 208 -23.20 42.79 -51.03
N ALA A 209 -23.92 42.93 -49.91
CA ALA A 209 -25.19 43.65 -49.85
C ALA A 209 -25.03 45.15 -50.15
N ILE A 210 -23.98 45.80 -49.64
CA ILE A 210 -23.68 47.21 -49.94
C ILE A 210 -23.44 47.40 -51.44
N VAL A 211 -22.63 46.52 -52.06
CA VAL A 211 -22.35 46.57 -53.50
C VAL A 211 -23.62 46.35 -54.32
N SER A 212 -24.47 45.39 -53.94
CA SER A 212 -25.72 45.10 -54.66
C SER A 212 -26.71 46.28 -54.64
N ILE A 213 -26.85 46.96 -53.50
CA ILE A 213 -27.66 48.17 -53.34
C ILE A 213 -27.15 49.29 -54.27
N ILE A 214 -25.83 49.55 -54.28
CA ILE A 214 -25.22 50.58 -55.14
C ILE A 214 -25.47 50.27 -56.62
N THR A 215 -25.27 49.02 -57.06
CA THR A 215 -25.53 48.64 -58.45
C THR A 215 -27.00 48.74 -58.83
N GLY A 216 -27.93 48.41 -57.92
CA GLY A 216 -29.37 48.54 -58.15
C GLY A 216 -29.79 50.00 -58.36
N ILE A 217 -29.27 50.92 -57.54
CA ILE A 217 -29.50 52.37 -57.69
C ILE A 217 -28.95 52.87 -59.05
N LEU A 218 -27.76 52.41 -59.44
CA LEU A 218 -27.13 52.78 -60.71
C LEU A 218 -27.96 52.33 -61.93
N ILE A 219 -28.47 51.10 -61.92
CA ILE A 219 -29.34 50.57 -62.99
C ILE A 219 -30.64 51.38 -63.06
N ALA A 220 -31.29 51.67 -61.92
CA ALA A 220 -32.52 52.46 -61.88
C ALA A 220 -32.29 53.90 -62.39
N ALA A 221 -31.17 54.54 -62.05
CA ALA A 221 -30.81 55.85 -62.54
C ALA A 221 -30.56 55.86 -64.06
N ILE A 222 -29.91 54.83 -64.60
CA ILE A 222 -29.71 54.67 -66.06
C ILE A 222 -31.05 54.49 -66.78
N GLN A 223 -31.96 53.66 -66.25
CA GLN A 223 -33.31 53.49 -66.81
C GLN A 223 -34.13 54.79 -66.75
N ALA A 224 -34.02 55.57 -65.68
CA ALA A 224 -34.70 56.86 -65.53
C ALA A 224 -34.13 57.97 -66.44
N TYR A 225 -32.93 57.79 -66.99
CA TYR A 225 -32.30 58.72 -67.94
C TYR A 225 -32.52 58.31 -69.42
N LEU A 226 -33.01 57.10 -69.66
CA LEU A 226 -33.31 56.55 -71.00
C LEU A 226 -34.79 56.62 -71.38
N ASN A 227 -35.66 57.03 -70.44
CA ASN A 227 -37.10 57.30 -70.63
C ASN A 227 -37.38 58.81 -70.66
#